data_AF-A0A4R3JN21-F1
#
_entry.id   AF-A0A4R3JN21-F1
#
_cell.length_a   1.000
_cell.length_b   1.000
_cell.length_c   1.000
_cell.angle_alpha   90.00
_cell.angle_beta   90.00
_cell.angle_gamma   90.00
#
_symmetry.space_group_name_H-M   'P 1'
#
loop_
_entity.id
_entity.type
_entity.pdbx_description
1 polymer ?
#
loop_
_entity_poly.entity_id
_entity_poly.type
_entity_poly.pdbx_seq_one_letter_code
_entity_poly.pdbx_strand_id
1 'polypeptide(L)' 'MNANRMLQMIFRMVTRRLIGRGVNAGINKALGPDKPQSELTPEERRQRRKTRQQTKQAKQAMRITRRMGKF' A
#
# COMPACT_ATOMS: atom_id res chain seq x y z
N MET A 1 34.26 -12.94 -2.44
CA MET A 1 33.27 -11.85 -2.67
C MET A 1 32.12 -12.47 -3.47
N ASN A 2 30.93 -12.74 -2.92
CA ASN A 2 29.95 -11.72 -2.57
C ASN A 2 28.83 -12.32 -1.69
N ALA A 3 29.19 -13.12 -0.67
CA ALA A 3 28.22 -13.56 0.36
C ALA A 3 27.44 -12.37 0.95
N ASN A 4 28.11 -11.21 1.07
CA ASN A 4 27.48 -9.96 1.48
C ASN A 4 26.42 -9.44 0.49
N ARG A 5 26.58 -9.62 -0.83
CA ARG A 5 25.53 -9.26 -1.80
C ARG A 5 24.35 -10.22 -1.73
N MET A 6 24.61 -11.50 -1.49
CA MET A 6 23.56 -12.51 -1.33
C MET A 6 22.70 -12.22 -0.10
N LEU A 7 23.33 -11.92 1.04
CA LEU A 7 22.66 -11.46 2.25
C LEU A 7 21.87 -10.17 2.02
N GLN A 8 22.43 -9.19 1.32
CA GLN A 8 21.71 -7.95 1.00
C GLN A 8 20.48 -8.20 0.12
N MET A 9 20.54 -9.13 -0.83
CA MET A 9 19.39 -9.50 -1.66
C MET A 9 18.31 -10.19 -0.83
N ILE A 10 18.69 -11.13 0.04
CA ILE A 10 17.75 -11.85 0.92
C ILE A 10 17.11 -10.86 1.90
N PHE A 11 17.91 -10.02 2.56
CA PHE A 11 17.42 -9.02 3.49
C PHE A 11 16.44 -8.08 2.80
N ARG A 12 16.80 -7.53 1.63
CA ARG A 12 15.87 -6.68 0.84
C ARG A 12 14.59 -7.41 0.48
N MET A 13 14.65 -8.68 0.10
CA MET A 13 13.47 -9.45 -0.27
C MET A 13 12.56 -9.71 0.94
N VAL A 14 13.15 -10.11 2.07
CA VAL A 14 12.46 -10.38 3.33
C VAL A 14 11.84 -9.11 3.90
N THR A 15 12.60 -8.01 4.01
CA THR A 15 12.10 -6.71 4.49
C THR A 15 10.96 -6.22 3.61
N ARG A 16 11.06 -6.33 2.29
CA ARG A 16 9.99 -5.90 1.38
C ARG A 16 8.72 -6.75 1.51
N ARG A 17 8.87 -8.06 1.74
CA ARG A 17 7.77 -9.01 1.96
C ARG A 17 7.12 -8.81 3.34
N LEU A 18 7.93 -8.61 4.38
CA LEU A 18 7.49 -8.40 5.78
C LEU A 18 6.83 -7.04 5.97
N ILE A 19 7.43 -5.96 5.45
CA ILE A 19 6.78 -4.64 5.50
C ILE A 19 5.50 -4.69 4.66
N GLY A 20 5.54 -5.25 3.45
CA GLY A 20 4.34 -5.36 2.61
C GLY A 20 3.21 -6.15 3.26
N ARG A 21 3.50 -7.32 3.83
CA ARG A 21 2.49 -8.13 4.54
C ARG A 21 2.10 -7.55 5.89
N GLY A 22 3.04 -7.00 6.65
CA GLY A 22 2.82 -6.40 7.96
C GLY A 22 2.00 -5.12 7.89
N VAL A 23 2.25 -4.26 6.89
CA VAL A 23 1.44 -3.07 6.62
C VAL A 23 0.05 -3.48 6.15
N ASN A 24 -0.08 -4.43 5.21
CA ASN A 24 -1.40 -4.89 4.75
C ASN A 24 -2.20 -5.59 5.87
N ALA A 25 -1.55 -6.44 6.67
CA ALA A 25 -2.19 -7.11 7.81
C ALA A 25 -2.52 -6.11 8.93
N GLY A 26 -1.66 -5.13 9.18
CA GLY A 26 -1.90 -4.05 10.14
C GLY A 26 -3.06 -3.17 9.71
N ILE A 27 -3.14 -2.80 8.44
CA ILE A 27 -4.27 -2.06 7.86
C ILE A 27 -5.55 -2.89 7.95
N ASN A 28 -5.53 -4.18 7.58
CA ASN A 28 -6.71 -5.05 7.68
C ASN A 28 -7.14 -5.31 9.13
N LYS A 29 -6.20 -5.34 10.08
CA LYS A 29 -6.50 -5.49 11.50
C LYS A 29 -6.98 -4.19 12.14
N ALA A 30 -6.49 -3.05 11.68
CA ALA A 30 -6.89 -1.72 12.15
C ALA A 30 -8.19 -1.21 11.51
N LEU A 31 -8.46 -1.58 10.26
CA LEU A 31 -9.64 -1.16 9.49
C LEU A 31 -10.71 -2.26 9.41
N GLY A 32 -10.46 -3.43 10.00
CA GLY A 32 -11.34 -4.60 9.91
C GLY A 32 -11.23 -5.34 8.57
N PRO A 33 -11.78 -6.57 8.47
CA PRO A 33 -11.80 -7.32 7.21
C PRO A 33 -12.42 -6.45 6.12
N ASP A 34 -11.89 -6.53 4.89
CA ASP A 34 -12.41 -5.85 3.72
C ASP A 34 -13.86 -6.32 3.46
N LYS A 35 -14.82 -5.70 4.16
CA LYS A 35 -16.24 -6.03 4.00
C LYS A 35 -16.60 -5.75 2.55
N PRO A 36 -17.26 -6.70 1.85
CA PRO A 36 -17.72 -6.50 0.49
C PRO A 36 -18.58 -5.24 0.43
N GLN A 37 -18.57 -4.55 -0.71
CA GLN A 37 -19.18 -3.23 -0.84
C GLN A 37 -20.69 -3.20 -0.48
N SER A 38 -21.33 -4.38 -0.55
CA SER A 38 -22.70 -4.69 -0.17
C SER A 38 -22.97 -4.65 1.34
N GLU A 39 -21.97 -4.93 2.18
CA GLU A 39 -22.10 -5.02 3.65
C GLU A 39 -21.62 -3.74 4.37
N LEU A 40 -21.18 -2.73 3.63
CA LEU A 40 -20.74 -1.47 4.20
C LEU A 40 -21.93 -0.66 4.73
N THR A 41 -21.83 -0.25 5.98
CA THR A 41 -22.78 0.70 6.58
C THR A 41 -22.73 2.04 5.82
N PRO A 42 -23.79 2.87 5.89
CA PRO A 42 -23.84 4.15 5.18
C PRO A 42 -22.65 5.07 5.54
N GLU A 43 -22.16 4.99 6.77
CA GLU A 43 -21.00 5.75 7.26
C GLU A 43 -19.68 5.24 6.66
N GLU A 44 -19.47 3.93 6.62
CA GLU A 44 -18.29 3.32 6.00
C GLU A 44 -18.22 3.62 4.49
N ARG A 45 -19.37 3.72 3.80
CA ARG A 45 -19.42 4.14 2.39
C ARG A 45 -18.96 5.59 2.19
N ARG A 46 -19.34 6.50 3.09
CA ARG A 46 -18.90 7.91 3.04
C ARG A 46 -17.40 8.00 3.27
N GLN A 47 -16.88 7.24 4.22
CA GLN A 47 -15.44 7.19 4.49
C GLN A 47 -14.66 6.63 3.29
N ARG A 48 -15.10 5.49 2.71
CA ARG A 48 -14.46 4.95 1.49
C ARG A 48 -14.50 5.92 0.32
N ARG A 49 -15.59 6.69 0.13
CA ARG A 49 -15.66 7.72 -0.92
C ARG A 49 -14.61 8.81 -0.71
N LYS A 50 -14.48 9.32 0.51
CA LYS A 50 -13.43 10.30 0.87
C LYS A 50 -12.03 9.73 0.63
N THR A 51 -11.76 8.53 1.14
CA THR A 51 -10.48 7.85 0.95
C THR A 51 -10.17 7.63 -0.54
N ARG A 52 -11.15 7.20 -1.34
CA ARG A 52 -11.00 6.96 -2.80
C ARG A 52 -10.64 8.25 -3.54
N GLN A 53 -11.23 9.38 -3.16
CA GLN A 53 -10.92 10.68 -3.76
C GLN A 53 -9.47 11.11 -3.43
N GLN A 54 -9.06 10.95 -2.17
CA GLN A 54 -7.68 11.17 -1.74
C GLN A 54 -6.70 10.26 -2.48
N THR A 55 -7.03 8.96 -2.64
CA THR A 55 -6.16 8.02 -3.37
C THR A 55 -6.06 8.37 -4.85
N LYS A 56 -7.12 8.90 -5.48
CA LYS A 56 -7.07 9.34 -6.89
C LYS A 56 -6.09 10.50 -7.06
N GLN A 57 -6.15 11.51 -6.19
CA GLN A 57 -5.23 12.65 -6.22
C GLN A 57 -3.79 12.20 -5.98
N ALA A 58 -3.56 11.36 -4.97
CA ALA A 58 -2.23 10.79 -4.70
C ALA A 58 -1.68 9.98 -5.89
N LYS A 59 -2.52 9.16 -6.55
CA LYS A 59 -2.12 8.42 -7.76
C LYS A 59 -1.77 9.36 -8.92
N GLN A 60 -2.48 10.46 -9.07
CA GLN A 60 -2.19 11.46 -10.12
C GLN A 60 -0.86 12.16 -9.84
N ALA A 61 -0.63 12.61 -8.61
CA ALA A 61 0.64 13.18 -8.18
C ALA A 61 1.80 12.20 -8.42
N MET A 62 1.66 10.95 -7.98
CA MET A 62 2.67 9.91 -8.22
C MET A 62 2.94 9.65 -9.71
N ARG A 63 1.91 9.71 -10.57
CA ARG A 63 2.11 9.57 -12.04
C ARG A 63 2.94 10.71 -12.60
N ILE A 64 2.70 11.94 -12.13
CA ILE A 64 3.49 13.12 -12.52
C ILE A 64 4.93 12.95 -12.03
N THR A 65 5.12 12.67 -10.74
CA THR A 65 6.45 12.44 -10.15
C THR A 65 7.23 11.35 -10.89
N ARG A 66 6.57 10.24 -11.24
CA ARG A 66 7.20 9.12 -11.97
C ARG A 66 7.57 9.46 -13.41
N ARG A 67 6.89 10.42 -14.04
CA ARG A 67 7.25 10.94 -15.37
C ARG A 67 8.39 11.94 -15.25
N MET A 68 8.39 12.78 -14.22
CA MET A 68 9.45 13.77 -14.00
C MET A 68 10.78 13.12 -13.61
N GLY A 69 10.78 12.13 -12.72
CA GLY A 69 12.01 11.39 -12.35
C GLY A 69 12.49 10.37 -13.38
N LYS A 70 11.95 10.40 -14.61
CA LYS A 70 12.40 9.57 -15.74
C LYS A 70 13.27 10.35 -16.75
N PHE A 71 13.47 11.63 -16.50
CA PHE A 71 14.42 12.51 -17.20
C PHE A 71 15.53 12.89 -16.21
#